data_AF-K9PMW9-F1
#
_entry.id   AF-K9PMW9-F1
#
_cell.length_a   1.000
_cell.length_b   1.000
_cell.length_c   1.000
_cell.angle_alpha   90.00
_cell.angle_beta   90.00
_cell.angle_gamma   90.00
#
_symmetry.space_group_name_H-M   'P 1'
#
loop_
_entity.id
_entity.type
_entity.pdbx_description
1 polymer ?
#
loop_
_entity_poly.entity_id
_entity_poly.type
_entity_poly.pdbx_seq_one_letter_code
_entity_poly.pdbx_strand_id
1 'polypeptide(L)' 'MRLKRWESPRREGRNDKGKGGSARKRQLKKQRQMLRQKLKEANKADNNKNNRQGEEKQIFPLFFALSYYKQKKHSMII' A
#
# COMPACT_ATOMS: atom_id res chain seq x y z
N MET A 1 -22.93 -3.71 36.54
CA MET A 1 -24.10 -3.49 35.67
C MET A 1 -23.99 -4.38 34.43
N ARG A 2 -25.07 -5.03 34.00
CA ARG A 2 -25.10 -5.84 32.76
C ARG A 2 -25.64 -4.97 31.61
N LEU A 3 -24.96 -4.98 30.46
CA LEU A 3 -25.42 -4.25 29.27
C LEU A 3 -26.72 -4.84 28.71
N LYS A 4 -27.59 -3.99 28.18
CA LYS A 4 -28.82 -4.44 27.50
C LYS A 4 -28.45 -5.17 26.21
N ARG A 5 -29.28 -6.13 25.80
CA ARG A 5 -29.06 -6.95 24.59
C ARG A 5 -28.83 -6.15 23.31
N TRP A 6 -29.38 -4.93 23.22
CA TRP A 6 -29.21 -4.04 22.07
C TRP A 6 -28.00 -3.10 22.19
N GLU A 7 -27.42 -2.97 23.39
CA GLU A 7 -26.21 -2.18 23.66
C GLU A 7 -24.93 -3.01 23.49
N SER A 8 -25.05 -4.34 23.45
CA SER A 8 -23.90 -5.22 23.18
C SER A 8 -23.35 -4.94 21.77
N PRO A 9 -22.03 -4.69 21.62
CA PRO A 9 -21.41 -4.44 20.32
C PRO A 9 -21.81 -5.54 19.33
N ARG A 10 -22.59 -5.15 18.32
CA ARG A 10 -23.03 -6.08 17.28
C ARG A 10 -21.78 -6.53 16.53
N ARG A 11 -21.57 -7.85 16.44
CA ARG A 11 -20.42 -8.40 15.71
C ARG A 11 -20.43 -7.88 14.27
N GLU A 12 -19.33 -7.26 13.87
CA GLU A 12 -19.09 -6.84 12.50
C GLU A 12 -19.09 -8.07 11.56
N GLY A 13 -19.54 -7.90 10.31
CA GLY A 13 -19.47 -8.95 9.28
C GLY A 13 -20.74 -9.79 9.03
N ARG A 14 -21.86 -9.51 9.72
CA ARG A 14 -23.17 -10.16 9.44
C ARG A 14 -23.64 -9.92 7.99
N ASN A 15 -23.26 -8.78 7.42
CA ASN A 15 -23.63 -8.28 6.11
C ASN A 15 -22.67 -8.68 4.98
N ASP A 16 -21.54 -9.35 5.27
CA ASP A 16 -20.51 -9.66 4.26
C ASP A 16 -20.85 -10.80 3.31
N LYS A 17 -21.78 -11.68 3.71
CA LYS A 17 -22.24 -12.87 2.96
C LYS A 17 -23.57 -12.64 2.22
N GLY A 18 -24.23 -11.50 2.44
CA GLY A 18 -25.52 -11.16 1.81
C GLY A 18 -25.37 -10.34 0.52
N LYS A 19 -26.51 -10.05 -0.13
CA LYS A 19 -26.57 -9.22 -1.36
C LYS A 19 -25.88 -7.86 -1.17
N GLY A 20 -26.07 -7.23 -0.01
CA GLY A 20 -25.43 -5.96 0.36
C GLY A 20 -23.90 -6.04 0.48
N GLY A 21 -23.37 -7.09 1.12
CA GLY A 21 -21.92 -7.30 1.22
C GLY A 21 -21.27 -7.58 -0.13
N SER A 22 -21.92 -8.41 -0.97
CA SER A 22 -21.46 -8.67 -2.34
C SER A 22 -21.45 -7.42 -3.21
N ALA A 23 -22.49 -6.57 -3.11
CA ALA A 23 -22.53 -5.29 -3.80
C ALA A 23 -21.41 -4.34 -3.34
N ARG A 24 -21.19 -4.23 -2.02
CA ARG A 24 -20.11 -3.43 -1.43
C ARG A 24 -18.72 -3.91 -1.87
N LYS A 25 -18.48 -5.22 -1.87
CA LYS A 25 -17.23 -5.82 -2.38
C LYS A 25 -16.98 -5.48 -3.85
N ARG A 26 -18.04 -5.49 -4.68
CA ARG A 26 -17.95 -5.10 -6.10
C ARG A 26 -17.61 -3.61 -6.25
N GLN A 27 -18.19 -2.72 -5.44
CA GLN A 27 -17.86 -1.30 -5.45
C GLN A 27 -16.39 -1.06 -5.07
N LEU A 28 -15.91 -1.68 -4.00
CA LEU A 28 -14.50 -1.59 -3.58
C LEU A 28 -13.53 -2.11 -4.66
N LYS A 29 -13.88 -3.23 -5.31
CA LYS A 29 -13.09 -3.77 -6.42
C LYS A 29 -12.99 -2.77 -7.58
N LYS A 30 -14.11 -2.13 -7.96
CA LYS A 30 -14.13 -1.09 -9.00
C LYS A 30 -13.25 0.11 -8.62
N GLN A 31 -13.37 0.62 -7.40
CA GLN A 31 -12.54 1.73 -6.90
C GLN A 31 -11.05 1.39 -6.98
N ARG A 32 -10.66 0.19 -6.53
CA ARG A 32 -9.26 -0.28 -6.58
C ARG A 32 -8.76 -0.43 -8.02
N GLN A 33 -9.59 -0.91 -8.94
CA GLN A 33 -9.23 -1.04 -10.36
C GLN A 33 -9.00 0.33 -11.00
N MET A 34 -9.89 1.30 -10.74
CA MET A 34 -9.73 2.68 -11.20
C MET A 34 -8.44 3.30 -10.66
N LEU A 35 -8.13 3.11 -9.37
CA LEU A 35 -6.89 3.59 -8.79
C LEU A 35 -5.65 2.99 -9.48
N ARG A 36 -5.66 1.68 -9.76
CA ARG A 36 -4.57 1.02 -10.50
C ARG A 36 -4.38 1.59 -11.89
N GLN A 37 -5.46 1.88 -12.62
CA GLN A 37 -5.39 2.50 -13.94
C GLN A 37 -4.79 3.90 -13.87
N LYS A 38 -5.28 4.75 -12.96
CA LYS A 38 -4.75 6.11 -12.74
C LYS A 38 -3.26 6.10 -12.41
N LEU A 39 -2.82 5.21 -11.52
CA LEU A 39 -1.40 5.08 -11.18
C LEU A 39 -0.57 4.60 -12.39
N LYS A 40 -1.09 3.66 -13.18
CA LYS A 40 -0.40 3.19 -14.40
C LYS A 40 -0.33 4.28 -15.47
N GLU A 41 -1.37 5.07 -15.64
CA GLU A 41 -1.44 6.19 -16.58
C GLU A 41 -0.49 7.33 -16.18
N ALA A 42 -0.44 7.68 -14.88
CA ALA A 42 0.52 8.66 -14.36
C ALA A 42 1.97 8.27 -14.72
N ASN A 43 2.34 7.00 -14.51
CA ASN A 43 3.67 6.51 -14.86
C ASN A 43 3.93 6.46 -16.38
N LYS A 44 2.90 6.31 -17.22
CA LYS A 44 3.05 6.29 -18.69
C LYS A 44 3.24 7.68 -19.28
N ALA A 45 2.61 8.70 -18.70
CA ALA A 45 2.79 10.09 -19.13
C ALA A 45 4.24 10.57 -18.94
N ASP A 46 4.90 10.11 -17.87
CA ASP A 46 6.32 10.40 -17.62
C ASP A 46 7.24 9.61 -18.56
N ASN A 47 6.91 8.36 -18.89
CA ASN A 47 7.72 7.54 -19.81
C ASN A 47 7.74 8.07 -21.26
N ASN A 48 6.75 8.86 -21.70
CA ASN A 48 6.78 9.47 -23.04
C ASN A 48 7.53 10.82 -23.07
N LYS A 49 7.94 11.37 -21.91
CA LYS A 49 8.79 12.57 -21.83
C LYS A 49 10.28 12.26 -21.64
N ASN A 50 10.64 11.00 -21.38
CA ASN A 50 12.00 10.62 -20.98
C ASN A 50 12.88 10.04 -22.10
N ASN A 51 12.52 10.19 -23.38
CA ASN A 51 13.41 9.82 -24.50
C ASN A 51 14.38 10.95 -24.92
N ARG A 52 14.55 11.98 -24.08
CA ARG A 52 15.63 12.97 -24.26
C ARG A 52 16.29 13.23 -22.91
N GLN A 53 17.60 13.01 -22.90
CA GLN A 53 18.59 13.35 -21.86
C GLN A 53 18.77 12.41 -20.67
N GLY A 54 19.79 11.57 -20.81
CA GLY A 54 20.94 11.65 -19.93
C GLY A 54 20.97 10.62 -18.81
N GLU A 55 21.80 9.60 -19.03
CA GLU A 55 22.86 9.15 -18.11
C GLU A 55 22.54 9.17 -16.59
N GLU A 56 22.66 7.97 -16.00
CA GLU A 56 22.98 7.75 -14.59
C GLU A 56 21.95 8.11 -13.52
N LYS A 57 20.97 7.24 -13.27
CA LYS A 57 20.40 7.08 -11.92
C LYS A 57 20.18 5.62 -11.54
N GLN A 58 21.28 4.87 -11.38
CA GLN A 58 21.33 3.72 -10.46
C GLN A 58 21.30 4.19 -8.99
N ILE A 59 20.53 5.24 -8.71
CA ILE A 59 20.28 5.73 -7.37
C ILE A 59 19.11 4.89 -6.86
N PHE A 60 19.32 3.61 -6.56
CA PHE A 60 18.66 2.90 -5.46
C PHE A 60 19.18 1.44 -5.38
N PRO A 61 19.53 0.92 -4.19
CA PRO A 61 19.47 1.56 -2.89
C PRO A 61 20.85 1.61 -2.21
N LEU A 62 21.61 2.69 -2.45
CA LEU A 62 22.74 3.05 -1.56
C LEU A 62 22.31 3.20 -0.09
N PHE A 63 21.00 3.40 0.16
CA PHE A 63 20.43 3.42 1.51
C PHE A 63 20.67 2.14 2.32
N PHE A 64 20.70 0.95 1.69
CA PHE A 64 20.99 -0.31 2.39
C PHE A 64 22.48 -0.48 2.72
N ALA A 65 23.38 0.10 1.91
CA ALA A 65 24.82 -0.01 2.15
C ALA A 65 25.23 0.75 3.43
N LEU A 66 24.75 1.98 3.63
CA LEU A 66 25.08 2.78 4.80
C LEU A 66 24.60 2.17 6.13
N SER A 67 23.45 1.47 6.14
CA SER A 67 22.96 0.84 7.38
C SER A 67 23.82 -0.35 7.82
N TYR A 68 24.41 -1.08 6.87
CA TYR A 68 25.26 -2.25 7.17
C TYR A 68 26.59 -1.85 7.83
N TYR A 69 27.20 -0.74 7.39
CA TYR A 69 28.42 -0.22 8.03
C TYR A 69 28.20 0.29 9.45
N LYS A 70 27.01 0.83 9.75
CA LYS A 70 26.67 1.28 11.11
C LYS A 70 26.53 0.10 12.08
N GLN A 71 26.05 -1.05 11.60
CA GLN A 71 25.89 -2.25 12.44
C GLN A 71 27.23 -2.91 12.77
N LYS A 72 28.17 -3.01 11.81
CA LYS A 72 29.50 -3.62 12.05
C LYS A 72 30.39 -2.82 13.02
N LYS A 73 30.26 -1.50 13.09
CA LYS A 73 31.05 -0.68 14.04
C LYS A 73 30.64 -0.90 15.50
N HIS A 74 29.38 -1.23 15.76
CA HIS A 74 28.90 -1.48 17.13
C HIS A 74 29.22 -2.89 17.65
N SER A 75 29.41 -3.87 16.77
CA SER A 75 29.75 -5.26 17.17
C SER A 75 31.25 -5.51 17.39
N MET A 76 32.09 -4.48 17.23
CA MET A 76 33.55 -4.58 17.34
C MET A 76 34.11 -3.75 18.52
N ILE A 77 33.23 -3.19 19.36
CA ILE A 77 33.56 -2.34 20.52
C ILE A 77 33.12 -3.02 21.84
N ILE A 78 33.01 -4.35 21.84
CA ILE A 78 32.95 -5.18 23.06
C ILE A 78 34.02 -6.25 22.91
#